data_AF-A0A6P4B4W5-F1
#
_entry.id   AF-A0A6P4B4W5-F1
#
_cell.length_a   1.000
_cell.length_b   1.000
_cell.length_c   1.000
_cell.angle_alpha   90.00
_cell.angle_beta   90.00
_cell.angle_gamma   90.00
#
_symmetry.space_group_name_H-M   'P 1'
#
loop_
_entity.id
_entity.type
_entity.pdbx_description
1 polymer ?
#
loop_
_entity_poly.entity_id
_entity_poly.type
_entity_poly.pdbx_seq_one_letter_code
_entity_poly.pdbx_strand_id
1 'polypeptide(L)'
;MARLPKLREFAQRENLKIISIADLIRYRRKRDKLVDHSAAARIPTMWGPFTAYCYRSILDGIEHIAMVKGDIGDGQDILVRVHSECLTGDIFGSARCDCGNQLALAMQQIEAAGRGVLVYLRGHEGRGIGLGHKLRAYNLQDDGRDTVEANEELGLPVDSREYGIGAQILRDLGVRTMKLMTNNPAKYVGLKGYGLEVVGRVPLLTPITKENKRYLETKRAKMGHVYGSEFNGRLFNLISHSGNGSIGNPSDAVSNS
;
A
#
# COMPACT_ATOMS: atom_id res chain seq x y z
N MET A 1 21.67 -20.26 -25.27
CA MET A 1 20.37 -20.84 -24.88
C MET A 1 19.30 -20.53 -25.92
N ALA A 2 18.40 -21.48 -26.22
CA ALA A 2 17.28 -21.25 -27.13
C ALA A 2 16.27 -20.25 -26.53
N ARG A 3 15.78 -19.31 -27.36
CA ARG A 3 14.76 -18.32 -26.98
C ARG A 3 13.36 -18.86 -27.28
N LEU A 4 12.33 -18.21 -26.75
CA LEU A 4 10.93 -18.66 -26.82
C LEU A 4 10.46 -19.11 -28.22
N PRO A 5 10.78 -18.42 -29.34
CA PRO A 5 10.35 -18.89 -30.68
C PRO A 5 10.88 -20.29 -31.01
N LYS A 6 12.19 -20.52 -30.83
CA LYS A 6 12.82 -21.83 -31.05
C LYS A 6 12.31 -22.90 -30.07
N LEU A 7 11.99 -22.51 -28.84
CA LEU A 7 11.41 -23.42 -27.84
C LEU A 7 9.99 -23.86 -28.23
N ARG A 8 9.19 -23.00 -28.87
CA ARG A 8 7.86 -23.37 -29.36
C ARG A 8 7.93 -24.36 -30.52
N GLU A 9 8.82 -24.13 -31.48
CA GLU A 9 9.06 -25.06 -32.60
C GLU A 9 9.50 -26.43 -32.09
N PHE A 10 10.46 -26.46 -31.15
CA PHE A 10 10.91 -27.68 -30.52
C PHE A 10 9.79 -28.40 -29.76
N ALA A 11 9.04 -27.68 -28.92
CA ALA A 11 7.94 -28.26 -28.17
C ALA A 11 6.86 -28.86 -29.10
N GLN A 12 6.57 -28.23 -30.23
CA GLN A 12 5.64 -28.77 -31.22
C GLN A 12 6.20 -30.03 -31.90
N ARG A 13 7.48 -30.02 -32.30
CA ARG A 13 8.13 -31.17 -32.95
C ARG A 13 8.18 -32.40 -32.05
N GLU A 14 8.48 -32.21 -30.76
CA GLU A 14 8.62 -33.29 -29.77
C GLU A 14 7.31 -33.58 -29.02
N ASN A 15 6.17 -32.97 -29.41
CA ASN A 15 4.87 -33.10 -28.74
C ASN A 15 4.90 -32.81 -27.22
N LEU A 16 5.63 -31.76 -26.83
CA LEU A 16 5.74 -31.28 -25.45
C LEU A 16 4.83 -30.08 -25.23
N LYS A 17 4.29 -29.95 -24.02
CA LYS A 17 3.61 -28.72 -23.58
C LYS A 17 4.64 -27.68 -23.14
N ILE A 18 4.36 -26.41 -23.43
CA ILE A 18 5.17 -25.28 -22.96
C ILE A 18 4.31 -24.32 -22.14
N ILE A 19 4.85 -23.83 -21.03
CA ILE A 19 4.22 -22.84 -20.16
C ILE A 19 5.29 -21.87 -19.65
N SER A 20 4.91 -20.62 -19.40
CA SER A 20 5.82 -19.67 -18.75
C SER A 20 5.79 -19.83 -17.23
N ILE A 21 6.90 -19.51 -16.56
CA ILE A 21 6.94 -19.46 -15.09
C ILE A 21 5.88 -18.48 -14.57
N ALA A 22 5.66 -17.35 -15.25
CA ALA A 22 4.64 -16.36 -14.88
C ALA A 22 3.21 -16.95 -14.94
N ASP A 23 2.89 -17.74 -15.96
CA ASP A 23 1.58 -18.40 -16.08
C ASP A 23 1.42 -19.52 -15.05
N LEU A 24 2.48 -20.27 -14.74
CA LEU A 24 2.46 -21.27 -13.67
C LEU A 24 2.25 -20.61 -12.30
N ILE A 25 2.93 -19.50 -12.02
CA ILE A 25 2.72 -18.69 -10.82
C ILE A 25 1.26 -18.24 -10.74
N ARG A 26 0.69 -17.69 -11.83
CA ARG A 26 -0.72 -17.28 -11.89
C ARG A 26 -1.67 -18.46 -11.67
N TYR A 27 -1.38 -19.62 -12.26
CA TYR A 27 -2.17 -20.83 -12.13
C TYR A 27 -2.25 -21.31 -10.68
N ARG A 28 -1.09 -21.40 -10.02
CA ARG A 28 -0.96 -21.82 -8.61
C ARG A 28 -1.62 -20.84 -7.68
N ARG A 29 -1.37 -19.53 -7.84
CA ARG A 29 -2.00 -18.48 -7.01
C ARG A 29 -3.53 -18.47 -7.04
N LYS A 30 -4.13 -18.91 -8.14
CA LYS A 30 -5.59 -19.02 -8.27
C LYS A 30 -6.18 -20.24 -7.54
N ARG A 31 -5.36 -21.26 -7.26
CA ARG A 31 -5.80 -22.59 -6.79
C ARG A 31 -5.27 -22.96 -5.42
N ASP A 32 -4.05 -22.57 -5.12
CA ASP A 32 -3.39 -22.84 -3.86
C ASP A 32 -3.87 -21.79 -2.84
N LYS A 33 -4.34 -22.26 -1.68
CA LYS A 33 -4.55 -21.42 -0.49
C LYS A 33 -3.19 -21.23 0.17
N LEU A 34 -2.72 -19.99 0.21
CA LEU A 34 -1.38 -19.62 0.67
C LEU A 34 -1.39 -18.82 1.99
N VAL A 35 -2.57 -18.54 2.51
CA VAL A 35 -2.77 -17.79 3.75
C VAL A 35 -3.67 -18.56 4.69
N ASP A 36 -3.29 -18.59 5.96
CA ASP A 36 -4.10 -19.14 7.05
C ASP A 36 -4.53 -18.02 7.99
N HIS A 37 -5.85 -17.91 8.20
CA HIS A 37 -6.43 -17.03 9.20
C HIS A 37 -6.15 -17.62 10.59
N SER A 38 -5.32 -16.95 11.39
CA SER A 38 -4.84 -17.47 12.68
C SER A 38 -5.60 -16.93 13.88
N ALA A 39 -6.04 -15.68 13.84
CA ALA A 39 -6.72 -15.02 14.95
C ALA A 39 -7.48 -13.77 14.51
N ALA A 40 -8.51 -13.39 15.27
CA ALA A 40 -9.20 -12.13 15.11
C ALA A 40 -9.47 -11.46 16.47
N ALA A 41 -9.39 -10.13 16.53
CA ALA A 41 -9.68 -9.35 17.73
C ALA A 41 -10.20 -7.94 17.41
N ARG A 42 -11.04 -7.38 18.28
CA ARG A 42 -11.43 -5.98 18.19
C ARG A 42 -10.29 -5.10 18.70
N ILE A 43 -9.85 -4.16 17.86
CA ILE A 43 -8.77 -3.21 18.16
C ILE A 43 -9.35 -1.78 18.11
N PRO A 44 -9.49 -1.10 19.27
CA PRO A 44 -9.76 0.32 19.28
C PRO A 44 -8.49 1.07 18.82
N THR A 45 -8.64 1.95 17.83
CA THR A 45 -7.55 2.80 17.33
C THR A 45 -7.92 4.27 17.44
N MET A 46 -6.94 5.16 17.28
CA MET A 46 -7.20 6.61 17.21
C MET A 46 -8.09 7.03 16.04
N TRP A 47 -8.21 6.19 15.00
CA TRP A 47 -9.08 6.47 13.84
C TRP A 47 -10.47 5.85 13.99
N GLY A 48 -10.69 5.01 15.00
CA GLY A 48 -11.93 4.27 15.18
C GLY A 48 -11.70 2.80 15.56
N PRO A 49 -12.75 2.08 15.98
CA PRO A 49 -12.67 0.65 16.28
C PRO A 49 -12.73 -0.20 15.01
N PHE A 50 -11.83 -1.17 14.92
CA PHE A 50 -11.75 -2.13 13.81
C PHE A 50 -11.68 -3.56 14.36
N THR A 51 -12.02 -4.54 13.53
CA THR A 51 -11.65 -5.94 13.78
C THR A 51 -10.35 -6.23 13.04
N ALA A 52 -9.31 -6.56 13.77
CA ALA A 52 -8.05 -7.03 13.22
C ALA A 52 -8.11 -8.54 12.97
N TYR A 53 -7.71 -8.96 11.78
CA TYR A 53 -7.55 -10.36 11.40
C TYR A 53 -6.07 -10.62 11.10
N CYS A 54 -5.50 -11.62 11.76
CA CYS A 54 -4.13 -12.07 11.52
C CYS A 54 -4.13 -13.19 10.48
N TYR A 55 -3.28 -13.04 9.47
CA TYR A 55 -3.10 -13.99 8.39
C TYR A 55 -1.64 -14.40 8.29
N ARG A 56 -1.35 -15.69 8.46
CA ARG A 56 -0.02 -16.24 8.27
C ARG A 56 0.16 -16.73 6.84
N SER A 57 1.19 -16.26 6.16
CA SER A 57 1.61 -16.80 4.86
C SER A 57 2.30 -18.15 5.07
N ILE A 58 1.87 -19.18 4.34
CA ILE A 58 2.49 -20.52 4.42
C ILE A 58 3.80 -20.62 3.64
N LEU A 59 4.12 -19.60 2.83
CA LEU A 59 5.31 -19.58 1.99
C LEU A 59 6.57 -19.23 2.79
N ASP A 60 6.44 -18.25 3.66
CA ASP A 60 7.53 -17.62 4.40
C ASP A 60 7.26 -17.55 5.92
N GLY A 61 6.06 -17.93 6.36
CA GLY A 61 5.65 -17.90 7.75
C GLY A 61 5.32 -16.50 8.27
N ILE A 62 5.38 -15.46 7.41
CA ILE A 62 5.15 -14.07 7.83
C ILE A 62 3.67 -13.87 8.17
N GLU A 63 3.42 -13.22 9.29
CA GLU A 63 2.08 -12.81 9.69
C GLU A 63 1.79 -11.40 9.17
N HIS A 64 0.67 -11.25 8.48
CA HIS A 64 0.10 -10.02 7.99
C HIS A 64 -1.18 -9.70 8.78
N ILE A 65 -1.61 -8.44 8.77
CA ILE A 65 -2.80 -8.01 9.49
C ILE A 65 -3.76 -7.31 8.54
N ALA A 66 -5.05 -7.62 8.66
CA ALA A 66 -6.13 -6.90 7.99
C ALA A 66 -7.00 -6.20 9.03
N MET A 67 -7.13 -4.88 8.91
CA MET A 67 -8.04 -4.06 9.72
C MET A 67 -9.35 -3.91 8.97
N VAL A 68 -10.43 -4.45 9.52
CA VAL A 68 -11.75 -4.50 8.90
C VAL A 68 -12.72 -3.62 9.67
N LYS A 69 -13.48 -2.80 8.93
CA LYS A 69 -14.58 -1.99 9.44
C LYS A 69 -15.89 -2.48 8.86
N GLY A 70 -16.91 -2.60 9.72
CA GLY A 70 -18.25 -3.00 9.33
C GLY A 70 -18.32 -4.45 8.85
N ASP A 71 -19.45 -4.80 8.24
CA ASP A 71 -19.66 -6.11 7.62
C ASP A 71 -19.32 -6.07 6.12
N ILE A 72 -18.51 -7.02 5.66
CA ILE A 72 -18.16 -7.17 4.24
C ILE A 72 -19.33 -7.75 3.45
N GLY A 73 -20.28 -8.46 4.07
CA GLY A 73 -21.54 -8.87 3.45
C GLY A 73 -21.38 -9.55 2.08
N ASP A 74 -22.01 -8.97 1.05
CA ASP A 74 -21.99 -9.46 -0.34
C ASP A 74 -20.62 -9.33 -1.06
N GLY A 75 -19.64 -8.72 -0.40
CA GLY A 75 -18.31 -8.48 -0.94
C GLY A 75 -18.25 -7.45 -2.07
N GLN A 76 -19.31 -6.67 -2.28
CA GLN A 76 -19.38 -5.68 -3.37
C GLN A 76 -19.03 -4.27 -2.91
N ASP A 77 -18.35 -3.52 -3.79
CA ASP A 77 -18.00 -2.11 -3.64
C ASP A 77 -17.27 -1.77 -2.33
N ILE A 78 -16.38 -2.66 -1.90
CA ILE A 78 -15.64 -2.51 -0.63
C ILE A 78 -14.55 -1.45 -0.79
N LEU A 79 -14.45 -0.51 0.15
CA LEU A 79 -13.32 0.41 0.19
C LEU A 79 -12.08 -0.33 0.72
N VAL A 80 -11.03 -0.43 -0.09
CA VAL A 80 -9.86 -1.26 0.21
C VAL A 80 -8.57 -0.47 0.12
N ARG A 81 -7.68 -0.66 1.10
CA ARG A 81 -6.27 -0.25 1.03
C ARG A 81 -5.37 -1.46 1.20
N VAL A 82 -4.45 -1.68 0.27
CA VAL A 82 -3.31 -2.60 0.48
C VAL A 82 -2.07 -1.76 0.76
N HIS A 83 -1.62 -1.80 2.01
CA HIS A 83 -0.49 -1.02 2.51
C HIS A 83 0.76 -1.90 2.61
N SER A 84 1.87 -1.43 2.04
CA SER A 84 3.18 -2.05 2.22
C SER A 84 3.80 -1.52 3.51
N GLU A 85 4.28 -2.41 4.37
CA GLU A 85 4.98 -2.05 5.61
C GLU A 85 6.07 -1.00 5.38
N CYS A 86 6.09 0.01 6.25
CA CYS A 86 7.11 1.03 6.32
C CYS A 86 7.28 1.50 7.77
N LEU A 87 8.10 0.81 8.55
CA LEU A 87 8.30 1.06 9.98
C LEU A 87 8.64 2.53 10.27
N THR A 88 9.56 3.11 9.51
CA THR A 88 10.00 4.50 9.72
C THR A 88 8.89 5.51 9.47
N GLY A 89 8.01 5.26 8.49
CA GLY A 89 6.91 6.16 8.17
C GLY A 89 5.69 5.93 9.05
N ASP A 90 5.32 4.67 9.23
CA ASP A 90 4.06 4.25 9.87
C ASP A 90 4.12 4.39 11.40
N ILE A 91 5.27 4.06 12.02
CA ILE A 91 5.42 4.07 13.49
C ILE A 91 6.19 5.31 13.96
N PHE A 92 7.30 5.65 13.29
CA PHE A 92 8.17 6.76 13.71
C PHE A 92 7.86 8.10 13.04
N GLY A 93 6.81 8.18 12.21
CA GLY A 93 6.35 9.44 11.62
C GLY A 93 7.37 10.13 10.70
N SER A 94 8.26 9.38 10.05
CA SER A 94 9.32 9.95 9.22
C SER A 94 8.77 10.82 8.09
N ALA A 95 9.22 12.08 8.04
CA ALA A 95 8.91 13.03 6.98
C ALA A 95 9.61 12.73 5.63
N ARG A 96 10.52 11.74 5.57
CA ARG A 96 11.20 11.35 4.31
C ARG A 96 10.28 10.64 3.32
N CYS A 97 9.16 10.10 3.79
CA CYS A 97 8.19 9.40 2.95
C CYS A 97 6.76 9.75 3.37
N ASP A 98 5.80 9.39 2.54
CA ASP A 98 4.37 9.63 2.76
C ASP A 98 3.63 8.43 3.35
N CYS A 99 4.33 7.35 3.72
CA CYS A 99 3.72 6.08 4.13
C CYS A 99 2.79 6.23 5.35
N GLY A 100 3.25 6.85 6.43
CA GLY A 100 2.43 7.04 7.64
C GLY A 100 1.19 7.90 7.37
N ASN A 101 1.34 8.99 6.61
CA ASN A 101 0.22 9.85 6.21
C ASN A 101 -0.79 9.09 5.34
N GLN A 102 -0.33 8.23 4.43
CA GLN A 102 -1.21 7.39 3.61
C GLN A 102 -1.95 6.34 4.45
N LEU A 103 -1.27 5.74 5.44
CA LEU A 103 -1.89 4.79 6.37
C LEU A 103 -3.00 5.46 7.18
N ALA A 104 -2.70 6.61 7.80
CA ALA A 104 -3.66 7.37 8.58
C ALA A 104 -4.87 7.79 7.74
N LEU A 105 -4.64 8.37 6.55
CA LEU A 105 -5.72 8.79 5.66
C LEU A 105 -6.60 7.61 5.22
N ALA A 106 -6.00 6.46 4.91
CA ALA A 106 -6.75 5.27 4.54
C ALA A 106 -7.61 4.74 5.69
N MET A 107 -7.07 4.68 6.91
CA MET A 107 -7.83 4.26 8.10
C MET A 107 -8.99 5.22 8.40
N GLN A 108 -8.78 6.53 8.29
CA GLN A 108 -9.82 7.55 8.45
C GLN A 108 -10.93 7.42 7.40
N GLN A 109 -10.56 7.22 6.13
CA GLN A 109 -11.55 7.06 5.06
C GLN A 109 -12.37 5.77 5.22
N ILE A 110 -11.74 4.67 5.67
CA ILE A 110 -12.45 3.42 5.97
C ILE A 110 -13.39 3.60 7.16
N GLU A 111 -12.95 4.27 8.23
CA GLU A 111 -13.83 4.59 9.36
C GLU A 111 -15.05 5.39 8.89
N ALA A 112 -14.82 6.47 8.15
CA ALA A 112 -15.87 7.36 7.67
C ALA A 112 -16.86 6.66 6.72
N ALA A 113 -16.37 5.72 5.91
CA ALA A 113 -17.22 4.90 5.04
C ALA A 113 -18.03 3.85 5.82
N GLY A 114 -17.62 3.50 7.05
CA GLY A 114 -18.27 2.50 7.90
C GLY A 114 -18.13 1.05 7.42
N ARG A 115 -17.53 0.83 6.25
CA ARG A 115 -17.35 -0.48 5.61
C ARG A 115 -16.08 -0.49 4.74
N GLY A 116 -15.10 -1.31 5.11
CA GLY A 116 -13.86 -1.41 4.33
C GLY A 116 -12.76 -2.22 4.98
N VAL A 117 -11.66 -2.41 4.24
CA VAL A 117 -10.53 -3.24 4.64
C VAL A 117 -9.20 -2.54 4.37
N LEU A 118 -8.33 -2.48 5.37
CA LEU A 118 -6.92 -2.18 5.19
C LEU A 118 -6.11 -3.46 5.40
N VAL A 119 -5.42 -3.93 4.37
CA VAL A 119 -4.44 -5.04 4.49
C VAL A 119 -3.05 -4.43 4.65
N TYR A 120 -2.40 -4.73 5.76
CA TYR A 120 -1.02 -4.33 6.05
C TYR A 120 -0.07 -5.50 5.76
N LEU A 121 0.60 -5.43 4.62
CA LEU A 121 1.53 -6.47 4.17
C LEU A 121 2.90 -6.24 4.81
N ARG A 122 3.16 -7.03 5.86
CA ARG A 122 4.47 -7.22 6.47
C ARG A 122 5.45 -7.93 5.54
N GLY A 123 6.75 -7.72 5.75
CA GLY A 123 7.82 -8.21 4.87
C GLY A 123 8.04 -7.33 3.64
N HIS A 124 7.26 -6.26 3.46
CA HIS A 124 7.39 -5.33 2.34
C HIS A 124 8.26 -4.10 2.65
N GLU A 125 8.87 -4.05 3.84
CA GLU A 125 9.78 -2.97 4.21
C GLU A 125 10.88 -2.78 3.16
N GLY A 126 11.16 -1.51 2.83
CA GLY A 126 12.12 -1.17 1.79
C GLY A 126 11.76 -1.67 0.39
N ARG A 127 10.51 -2.08 0.14
CA ARG A 127 10.07 -2.82 -1.07
C ARG A 127 10.52 -4.28 -1.11
N GLY A 128 10.58 -4.92 0.05
CA GLY A 128 10.93 -6.34 0.18
C GLY A 128 12.43 -6.58 0.37
N ILE A 129 13.26 -5.52 0.39
CA ILE A 129 14.69 -5.62 0.71
C ILE A 129 14.95 -5.58 2.23
N GLY A 130 13.94 -5.20 3.02
CA GLY A 130 14.05 -5.09 4.47
C GLY A 130 14.61 -3.75 4.98
N LEU A 131 14.51 -3.55 6.30
CA LEU A 131 14.82 -2.27 6.95
C LEU A 131 16.29 -1.87 6.82
N GLY A 132 17.22 -2.80 7.06
CA GLY A 132 18.65 -2.50 7.02
C GLY A 132 19.11 -2.00 5.65
N HIS A 133 18.67 -2.66 4.58
CA HIS A 133 18.95 -2.25 3.21
C HIS A 133 18.29 -0.92 2.84
N LYS A 134 17.06 -0.67 3.32
CA LYS A 134 16.40 0.64 3.17
C LYS A 134 17.22 1.78 3.78
N LEU A 135 17.75 1.60 4.99
CA LEU A 135 18.57 2.62 5.64
C LEU A 135 19.90 2.85 4.91
N ARG A 136 20.54 1.79 4.38
CA ARG A 136 21.73 1.95 3.52
C ARG A 136 21.40 2.74 2.24
N ALA A 137 20.28 2.44 1.60
CA ALA A 137 19.82 3.17 0.43
C ALA A 137 19.51 4.64 0.73
N TYR A 138 19.08 4.97 1.96
CA TYR A 138 18.92 6.36 2.41
C TYR A 138 20.25 7.09 2.53
N ASN A 139 21.28 6.46 3.09
CA ASN A 139 22.61 7.08 3.17
C ASN A 139 23.15 7.43 1.78
N LEU A 140 23.02 6.50 0.82
CA LEU A 140 23.42 6.75 -0.57
C LEU A 140 22.60 7.89 -1.22
N GLN A 141 21.31 8.00 -0.88
CA GLN A 141 20.47 9.09 -1.39
C GLN A 141 20.83 10.45 -0.79
N ASP A 142 21.20 10.48 0.49
CA ASP A 142 21.69 11.67 1.20
C ASP A 142 23.02 12.14 0.58
N ASP A 143 23.85 11.22 0.10
CA ASP A 143 25.08 11.49 -0.66
C ASP A 143 24.82 11.86 -2.15
N GLY A 144 23.57 12.01 -2.55
CA GLY A 144 23.20 12.55 -3.87
C GLY A 144 22.67 11.54 -4.88
N ARG A 145 22.79 10.23 -4.65
CA ARG A 145 22.21 9.22 -5.57
C ARG A 145 20.69 9.28 -5.57
N ASP A 146 20.06 8.84 -6.65
CA ASP A 146 18.62 8.57 -6.61
C ASP A 146 18.30 7.15 -6.10
N THR A 147 17.01 6.87 -5.87
CA THR A 147 16.57 5.60 -5.28
C THR A 147 16.90 4.38 -6.16
N VAL A 148 16.99 4.54 -7.48
CA VAL A 148 17.32 3.43 -8.40
C VAL A 148 18.82 3.18 -8.35
N GLU A 149 19.63 4.22 -8.49
CA GLU A 149 21.10 4.15 -8.42
C GLU A 149 21.56 3.55 -7.09
N ALA A 150 20.98 4.01 -5.97
CA ALA A 150 21.29 3.49 -4.65
C ALA A 150 20.98 1.98 -4.52
N ASN A 151 19.93 1.49 -5.17
CA ASN A 151 19.60 0.06 -5.14
C ASN A 151 20.51 -0.75 -6.07
N GLU A 152 20.86 -0.22 -7.23
CA GLU A 152 21.81 -0.86 -8.16
C GLU A 152 23.21 -0.98 -7.54
N GLU A 153 23.70 0.08 -6.88
CA GLU A 153 24.98 0.07 -6.14
C GLU A 153 24.98 -0.98 -5.02
N LEU A 154 23.85 -1.21 -4.36
CA LEU A 154 23.70 -2.22 -3.31
C LEU A 154 23.46 -3.64 -3.86
N GLY A 155 23.38 -3.82 -5.18
CA GLY A 155 23.06 -5.10 -5.82
C GLY A 155 21.64 -5.59 -5.54
N LEU A 156 20.71 -4.67 -5.26
CA LEU A 156 19.35 -4.98 -4.82
C LEU A 156 18.33 -4.82 -5.95
N PRO A 157 17.28 -5.66 -5.96
CA PRO A 157 16.15 -5.49 -6.88
C PRO A 157 15.40 -4.18 -6.59
N VAL A 158 14.91 -3.52 -7.65
CA VAL A 158 14.18 -2.23 -7.56
C VAL A 158 12.83 -2.36 -6.82
N ASP A 159 12.21 -3.53 -6.91
CA ASP A 159 10.97 -3.90 -6.22
C ASP A 159 10.81 -5.43 -6.16
N SER A 160 10.77 -6.00 -4.95
CA SER A 160 10.55 -7.44 -4.73
C SER A 160 9.21 -7.74 -4.08
N ARG A 161 8.31 -6.75 -4.00
CA ARG A 161 7.04 -6.91 -3.30
C ARG A 161 6.12 -7.89 -4.02
N GLU A 162 5.41 -8.68 -3.21
CA GLU A 162 4.47 -9.68 -3.67
C GLU A 162 3.07 -9.36 -3.13
N TYR A 163 2.10 -9.12 -4.02
CA TYR A 163 0.75 -8.68 -3.64
C TYR A 163 -0.29 -9.79 -3.69
N GLY A 164 0.08 -10.99 -4.11
CA GLY A 164 -0.77 -12.17 -4.15
C GLY A 164 -1.28 -12.58 -2.79
N ILE A 165 -0.44 -12.51 -1.75
CA ILE A 165 -0.89 -12.70 -0.36
C ILE A 165 -1.99 -11.73 0.01
N GLY A 166 -1.83 -10.43 -0.29
CA GLY A 166 -2.87 -9.43 -0.04
C GLY A 166 -4.17 -9.71 -0.79
N ALA A 167 -4.08 -10.20 -2.03
CA ALA A 167 -5.25 -10.62 -2.81
C ALA A 167 -5.95 -11.84 -2.19
N GLN A 168 -5.21 -12.82 -1.66
CA GLN A 168 -5.83 -13.96 -0.99
C GLN A 168 -6.50 -13.57 0.33
N ILE A 169 -5.88 -12.69 1.12
CA ILE A 169 -6.47 -12.14 2.34
C ILE A 169 -7.81 -11.46 2.03
N LEU A 170 -7.85 -10.57 1.04
CA LEU A 170 -9.09 -9.89 0.64
C LEU A 170 -10.17 -10.88 0.21
N ARG A 171 -9.80 -11.90 -0.55
CA ARG A 171 -10.73 -12.94 -1.00
C ARG A 171 -11.28 -13.77 0.15
N ASP A 172 -10.43 -14.14 1.11
CA ASP A 172 -10.81 -14.90 2.30
C ASP A 172 -11.78 -14.10 3.19
N LEU A 173 -11.53 -12.79 3.35
CA LEU A 173 -12.45 -11.85 4.00
C LEU A 173 -13.78 -11.64 3.26
N GLY A 174 -13.95 -12.23 2.07
CA GLY A 174 -15.19 -12.18 1.29
C GLY A 174 -15.26 -11.07 0.25
N VAL A 175 -14.22 -10.23 0.10
CA VAL A 175 -14.20 -9.15 -0.91
C VAL A 175 -14.26 -9.74 -2.33
N ARG A 176 -15.06 -9.12 -3.20
CA ARG A 176 -15.22 -9.46 -4.62
C ARG A 176 -14.94 -8.27 -5.52
N THR A 177 -15.61 -7.15 -5.26
CA THR A 177 -15.35 -5.88 -5.94
C THR A 177 -14.90 -4.83 -4.94
N MET A 178 -14.01 -3.93 -5.38
CA MET A 178 -13.44 -2.92 -4.50
C MET A 178 -13.24 -1.56 -5.15
N LYS A 179 -13.39 -0.51 -4.35
CA LYS A 179 -12.81 0.83 -4.56
C LYS A 179 -11.45 0.86 -3.92
N LEU A 180 -10.41 0.90 -4.73
CA LEU A 180 -9.05 0.68 -4.27
C LEU A 180 -8.32 2.01 -4.03
N MET A 181 -7.83 2.19 -2.80
CA MET A 181 -7.04 3.34 -2.37
C MET A 181 -5.57 3.22 -2.80
N THR A 182 -5.20 3.81 -3.93
CA THR A 182 -3.84 3.73 -4.48
C THR A 182 -3.46 4.91 -5.36
N ASN A 183 -2.19 5.33 -5.23
CA ASN A 183 -1.54 6.28 -6.15
C ASN A 183 -0.71 5.57 -7.22
N ASN A 184 -0.53 4.25 -7.12
CA ASN A 184 0.20 3.46 -8.11
C ASN A 184 -0.79 2.57 -8.89
N PRO A 185 -1.09 2.92 -10.16
CA PRO A 185 -2.04 2.19 -10.98
C PRO A 185 -1.49 0.85 -11.50
N ALA A 186 -0.17 0.70 -11.62
CA ALA A 186 0.48 -0.49 -12.17
C ALA A 186 0.45 -1.69 -11.20
N LYS A 187 0.32 -1.43 -9.90
CA LYS A 187 0.36 -2.46 -8.84
C LYS A 187 -0.74 -3.53 -8.89
N TYR A 188 -1.81 -3.30 -9.64
CA TYR A 188 -3.03 -4.13 -9.54
C TYR A 188 -3.37 -4.89 -10.82
N VAL A 189 -2.43 -4.91 -11.77
CA VAL A 189 -2.46 -5.83 -12.91
C VAL A 189 -2.28 -7.25 -12.36
N GLY A 190 -3.38 -7.98 -12.17
CA GLY A 190 -3.34 -9.37 -11.69
C GLY A 190 -4.40 -9.75 -10.66
N LEU A 191 -5.13 -8.79 -10.07
CA LEU A 191 -6.19 -9.07 -9.09
C LEU A 191 -7.34 -9.91 -9.67
N LYS A 192 -7.65 -9.76 -10.97
CA LYS A 192 -8.65 -10.59 -11.67
C LYS A 192 -8.37 -12.09 -11.54
N GLY A 193 -7.09 -12.49 -11.45
CA GLY A 193 -6.69 -13.90 -11.26
C GLY A 193 -7.17 -14.50 -9.95
N TYR A 194 -7.43 -13.66 -8.94
CA TYR A 194 -7.91 -14.04 -7.61
C TYR A 194 -9.44 -13.94 -7.48
N GLY A 195 -10.16 -13.62 -8.55
CA GLY A 195 -11.61 -13.35 -8.47
C GLY A 195 -11.92 -12.03 -7.78
N LEU A 196 -10.95 -11.09 -7.78
CA LEU A 196 -11.10 -9.74 -7.28
C LEU A 196 -11.15 -8.75 -8.44
N GLU A 197 -12.04 -7.79 -8.35
CA GLU A 197 -12.22 -6.75 -9.35
C GLU A 197 -12.14 -5.36 -8.73
N VAL A 198 -11.41 -4.46 -9.40
CA VAL A 198 -11.29 -3.06 -8.99
C VAL A 198 -12.30 -2.27 -9.81
N VAL A 199 -13.41 -1.88 -9.18
CA VAL A 199 -14.51 -1.12 -9.81
C VAL A 199 -14.31 0.39 -9.74
N GLY A 200 -13.41 0.85 -8.87
CA GLY A 200 -13.07 2.26 -8.73
C GLY A 200 -11.69 2.45 -8.10
N ARG A 201 -11.13 3.65 -8.28
CA ARG A 201 -9.87 4.07 -7.64
C ARG A 201 -10.12 5.29 -6.79
N VAL A 202 -9.56 5.28 -5.59
CA VAL A 202 -9.58 6.41 -4.65
C VAL A 202 -8.14 6.88 -4.46
N PRO A 203 -7.77 8.12 -4.84
CA PRO A 203 -6.43 8.62 -4.62
C PRO A 203 -6.18 8.91 -3.13
N LEU A 204 -4.95 8.71 -2.67
CA LEU A 204 -4.51 9.10 -1.34
C LEU A 204 -3.59 10.33 -1.46
N LEU A 205 -4.18 11.51 -1.38
CA LEU A 205 -3.43 12.76 -1.49
C LEU A 205 -2.90 13.17 -0.12
N THR A 206 -1.58 13.06 0.05
CA THR A 206 -0.88 13.51 1.25
C THR A 206 -0.09 14.78 0.96
N PRO A 207 0.10 15.68 1.95
CA PRO A 207 0.89 16.90 1.76
C PRO A 207 2.32 16.60 1.27
N ILE A 208 2.78 17.41 0.32
CA ILE A 208 4.19 17.44 -0.11
C ILE A 208 4.93 18.38 0.83
N THR A 209 5.93 17.86 1.54
CA THR A 209 6.83 18.64 2.39
C THR A 209 8.17 18.82 1.69
N LYS A 210 9.05 19.67 2.26
CA LYS A 210 10.41 19.86 1.71
C LYS A 210 11.21 18.54 1.73
N GLU A 211 10.99 17.74 2.76
CA GLU A 211 11.70 16.48 3.04
C GLU A 211 11.25 15.34 2.12
N ASN A 212 9.98 15.29 1.71
CA ASN A 212 9.46 14.20 0.87
C ASN A 212 9.41 14.55 -0.63
N LYS A 213 9.59 15.82 -1.01
CA LYS A 213 9.44 16.29 -2.40
C LYS A 213 10.25 15.47 -3.40
N ARG A 214 11.57 15.33 -3.17
CA ARG A 214 12.48 14.57 -4.05
C ARG A 214 12.06 13.10 -4.19
N TYR A 215 11.62 12.50 -3.09
CA TYR A 215 11.15 11.11 -3.06
C TYR A 215 9.86 10.91 -3.88
N LEU A 216 8.88 11.81 -3.71
CA LEU A 216 7.62 11.76 -4.44
C LEU A 216 7.79 12.05 -5.94
N GLU A 217 8.65 13.00 -6.29
CA GLU A 217 9.02 13.30 -7.68
C GLU A 217 9.67 12.08 -8.36
N THR A 218 10.60 11.40 -7.67
CA THR A 218 11.23 10.18 -8.17
C THR A 218 10.20 9.07 -8.42
N LYS A 219 9.26 8.86 -7.48
CA LYS A 219 8.16 7.91 -7.65
C LYS A 219 7.23 8.26 -8.82
N ARG A 220 6.94 9.54 -9.04
CA ARG A 220 6.13 10.00 -10.17
C ARG A 220 6.85 9.72 -11.49
N ALA A 221 8.08 10.22 -11.62
CA ALA A 221 8.85 10.18 -12.86
C ALA A 221 9.25 8.76 -13.28
N LYS A 222 9.72 7.95 -12.33
CA LYS A 222 10.32 6.64 -12.63
C LYS A 222 9.39 5.45 -12.37
N MET A 223 8.30 5.61 -11.61
CA MET A 223 7.50 4.49 -11.10
C MET A 223 5.99 4.63 -11.35
N GLY A 224 5.60 5.62 -12.16
CA GLY A 224 4.22 5.81 -12.62
C GLY A 224 3.22 6.17 -11.52
N HIS A 225 3.68 6.68 -10.37
CA HIS A 225 2.78 7.16 -9.34
C HIS A 225 2.06 8.44 -9.79
N VAL A 226 0.75 8.48 -9.64
CA VAL A 226 -0.07 9.65 -9.96
C VAL A 226 -0.34 10.42 -8.67
N TYR A 227 0.23 11.61 -8.59
CA TYR A 227 -0.05 12.59 -7.54
C TYR A 227 -0.69 13.80 -8.24
N GLY A 228 -1.93 14.14 -7.86
CA GLY A 228 -2.69 15.19 -8.55
C GLY A 228 -2.07 16.56 -8.34
N SER A 229 -1.58 17.21 -9.40
CA SER A 229 -1.09 18.59 -9.37
C SER A 229 -2.21 19.64 -9.40
N GLU A 230 -3.46 19.26 -9.69
CA GLU A 230 -4.58 20.21 -9.85
C GLU A 230 -5.52 20.33 -8.62
N PHE A 231 -5.34 19.50 -7.59
CA PHE A 231 -6.24 19.49 -6.41
C PHE A 231 -5.76 20.33 -5.22
N ASN A 232 -4.56 20.91 -5.30
CA ASN A 232 -3.97 21.68 -4.19
C ASN A 232 -4.75 22.96 -3.83
N GLY A 233 -5.56 23.50 -4.75
CA GLY A 233 -6.33 24.73 -4.48
C GLY A 233 -7.59 24.53 -3.64
N ARG A 234 -8.25 23.37 -3.72
CA ARG A 234 -9.54 23.16 -3.01
C ARG A 234 -9.39 22.58 -1.61
N LEU A 235 -8.36 21.77 -1.34
CA LEU A 235 -8.20 21.13 -0.03
C LEU A 235 -7.65 22.10 1.05
N PHE A 236 -6.81 23.07 0.66
CA PHE A 236 -6.35 24.12 1.58
C PHE A 236 -7.50 25.00 2.11
N ASN A 237 -8.55 25.21 1.31
CA ASN A 237 -9.73 25.97 1.72
C ASN A 237 -10.65 25.20 2.68
N LEU A 238 -10.70 23.88 2.59
CA LEU A 238 -11.51 23.03 3.48
C LEU A 238 -10.91 22.90 4.90
N ILE A 239 -9.58 22.90 5.00
CA ILE A 239 -8.87 22.82 6.30
C ILE A 239 -8.84 24.19 7.00
N SER A 240 -8.77 25.28 6.25
CA SER A 240 -8.77 26.65 6.83
C SER A 240 -10.15 27.11 7.34
N HIS A 241 -11.25 26.54 6.85
CA HIS A 241 -12.61 26.90 7.30
C HIS A 241 -13.10 26.13 8.53
N SER A 242 -12.37 25.11 8.98
CA SER A 242 -12.72 24.30 10.15
C SER A 242 -11.95 24.68 11.43
N GLY A 243 -11.19 25.78 11.39
CA GLY A 243 -10.28 26.21 12.47
C GLY A 243 -10.55 27.58 13.12
N ASN A 244 -11.70 28.22 12.89
CA ASN A 244 -12.07 29.44 13.63
C ASN A 244 -12.98 29.12 14.82
N GLY A 245 -12.41 28.40 15.80
CA GLY A 245 -12.89 28.40 17.17
C GLY A 245 -12.22 29.56 17.90
N SER A 246 -12.99 30.58 18.24
CA SER A 246 -12.57 31.79 18.96
C SER A 246 -11.80 31.47 20.24
N ILE A 247 -10.48 31.70 20.25
CA ILE A 247 -9.72 31.93 21.47
C ILE A 247 -9.83 33.42 21.77
N GLY A 248 -10.76 33.77 22.65
CA GLY A 248 -10.84 35.11 23.22
C GLY A 248 -9.71 35.30 24.21
N ASN A 249 -8.79 36.22 23.91
CA ASN A 249 -7.93 36.85 24.91
C ASN A 249 -8.76 37.87 25.70
N PRO A 250 -8.59 37.90 27.02
CA PRO A 250 -8.52 39.19 27.70
C PRO A 250 -7.34 39.18 28.68
N SER A 251 -6.25 39.83 28.27
CA SER A 251 -5.36 40.50 29.21
C SER A 251 -5.83 41.95 29.33
N ASP A 252 -5.82 42.47 30.56
CA ASP A 252 -5.89 43.88 30.96
C ASP A 252 -7.20 44.29 31.67
N ALA A 253 -7.25 43.97 32.97
CA ALA A 253 -8.00 44.74 33.95
C ALA A 253 -7.33 44.63 35.33
N VAL A 254 -6.35 45.51 35.60
CA VAL A 254 -5.95 45.87 36.97
C VAL A 254 -5.63 47.37 37.03
N SER A 255 -6.22 48.04 38.02
CA SER A 255 -6.00 49.42 38.53
C SER A 255 -6.59 50.56 37.68
N ASN A 256 -7.27 51.58 38.21
CA ASN A 256 -7.36 52.16 39.55
C ASN A 256 -8.63 53.03 39.69
N SER A 257 -8.96 53.37 40.94
CA SER A 257 -9.98 54.34 41.46
C SER A 257 -11.40 53.83 41.63
#